data_AF-A0A838EMU0-F1
#
_entry.id   AF-A0A838EMU0-F1
#
_cell.length_a   1.000
_cell.length_b   1.000
_cell.length_c   1.000
_cell.angle_alpha   90.00
_cell.angle_beta   90.00
_cell.angle_gamma   90.00
#
_symmetry.space_group_name_H-M   'P 1'
#
loop_
_entity.id
_entity.type
_entity.pdbx_description
1 polymer ?
#
loop_
_entity_poly.entity_id
_entity_poly.type
_entity_poly.pdbx_seq_one_letter_code
_entity_poly.pdbx_strand_id
1 'polypeptide(L)'
;MLTNQLRDTANTIVSNGADQWNNDETVTTPVSTISLSVSKEIAISPVFKPYYQTRHADGNLGGPLTDAYLIDQGWLQFFASDALFFPEQQVHSRSKNNILPSLILAGSKDAATGIIRLPLLQALLTVGSQVPIGGSQSIFTYVNLRKATAPTFMQAAPTTKSPGTSSLHFVKGGMRAGKVVGHFIPQVFWNYINSKDISPARWAKDFGDPLTEALSFTVKVNGTFHHMMVQAFEHDGILLDQDARDASGHPLIQLLNTGMDYIHTFGLPAVAIHPQQSIWSQRETDLFVAPGSGRIIAHVGQKFAFKLLGDSRWITGTLWYHVQWTIPEGTNSAWIAAVNVTFVAPGPGPSSASLNMLSPQLGSYLTSIGTNVGVVIYDVTRQHYYDYNSDSQFIVASSMKVPIMFTFFDALEQQGQEPNSEQMNVLTTMIENSDNDSASDLYYNELNGAQSITNYMQKIGVSGLDPATNAWGYSMITPQTMVNLLALLYEGKILTSQDRATAYGLMENIEPDQQVGVGDTAPNGFTVAMKDGWVIGPDNLWAMNSSGIVMSHKETYIISVYTQEQLSLDDGQEIVRHVCSSVASLLA
;
A
#
# COMPACT_ATOMS: atom_id res chain seq x y z
N MET A 1 -46.48 44.31 25.30
CA MET A 1 -45.28 43.60 25.82
C MET A 1 -44.64 42.64 24.81
N LEU A 2 -45.33 42.16 23.77
CA LEU A 2 -44.75 41.31 22.72
C LEU A 2 -43.82 42.02 21.71
N THR A 3 -43.91 43.36 21.59
CA THR A 3 -43.08 44.15 20.65
C THR A 3 -41.69 44.50 21.17
N ASN A 4 -41.43 44.39 22.48
CA ASN A 4 -40.10 44.66 23.05
C ASN A 4 -39.18 43.41 23.08
N GLN A 5 -39.72 42.20 23.20
CA GLN A 5 -38.91 40.97 23.13
C GLN A 5 -38.33 40.70 21.74
N LEU A 6 -39.06 41.07 20.67
CA LEU A 6 -38.58 40.95 19.29
C LEU A 6 -37.53 42.02 18.91
N ARG A 7 -37.47 43.15 19.65
CA ARG A 7 -36.44 44.19 19.45
C ARG A 7 -35.13 43.87 20.19
N ASP A 8 -35.18 43.18 21.32
CA ASP A 8 -33.99 42.80 22.10
C ASP A 8 -33.18 41.65 21.46
N THR A 9 -33.80 40.82 20.62
CA THR A 9 -33.13 39.76 19.87
C THR A 9 -32.26 40.28 18.72
N ALA A 10 -32.59 41.45 18.15
CA ALA A 10 -31.87 42.06 17.03
C ALA A 10 -30.51 42.68 17.41
N ASN A 11 -30.20 42.81 18.71
CA ASN A 11 -28.99 43.46 19.23
C ASN A 11 -28.04 42.50 19.97
N THR A 12 -28.05 41.21 19.65
CA THR A 12 -27.05 40.28 20.20
C THR A 12 -25.78 40.36 19.36
N ILE A 13 -24.69 40.87 19.94
CA ILE A 13 -23.35 40.84 19.34
C ILE A 13 -22.72 39.51 19.73
N VAL A 14 -22.50 38.66 18.73
CA VAL A 14 -21.96 37.31 18.90
C VAL A 14 -20.45 37.32 18.71
N SER A 15 -19.72 36.56 19.52
CA SER A 15 -18.26 36.41 19.43
C SER A 15 -17.79 34.99 19.07
N ASN A 16 -18.69 33.99 19.08
CA ASN A 16 -18.40 32.59 18.76
C ASN A 16 -18.87 32.17 17.36
N GLY A 17 -19.30 33.12 16.51
CA GLY A 17 -19.76 32.86 15.13
C GLY A 17 -21.14 32.18 15.00
N ALA A 18 -21.88 31.99 16.08
CA ALA A 18 -23.18 31.29 16.07
C ALA A 18 -24.26 31.98 15.21
N ASP A 19 -24.08 33.27 14.89
CA ASP A 19 -24.96 34.07 14.03
C ASP A 19 -24.83 33.77 12.54
N GLN A 20 -23.80 33.01 12.13
CA GLN A 20 -23.54 32.64 10.72
C GLN A 20 -24.77 32.03 10.01
N TRP A 21 -25.59 31.27 10.73
CA TRP A 21 -26.76 30.57 10.17
C TRP A 21 -28.10 31.17 10.58
N ASN A 22 -28.10 32.39 11.13
CA ASN A 22 -29.30 33.00 11.65
C ASN A 22 -30.32 33.25 10.52
N ASN A 23 -31.52 32.65 10.66
CA ASN A 23 -32.58 32.64 9.64
C ASN A 23 -32.24 31.88 8.34
N ASP A 24 -31.20 31.03 8.33
CA ASP A 24 -30.92 30.17 7.18
C ASP A 24 -31.89 28.97 7.16
N GLU A 25 -32.63 28.83 6.07
CA GLU A 25 -33.62 27.77 5.82
C GLU A 25 -33.14 26.71 4.82
N THR A 26 -31.88 26.77 4.37
CA THR A 26 -31.30 25.80 3.43
C THR A 26 -31.34 24.40 4.01
N VAL A 27 -31.77 23.41 3.22
CA VAL A 27 -31.81 22.01 3.63
C VAL A 27 -31.22 21.13 2.53
N THR A 28 -30.39 20.17 2.92
CA THR A 28 -29.73 19.24 1.99
C THR A 28 -30.05 17.80 2.38
N THR A 29 -30.68 17.07 1.45
CA THR A 29 -30.93 15.63 1.60
C THR A 29 -29.63 14.85 1.36
N PRO A 30 -29.31 13.81 2.17
CA PRO A 30 -28.12 13.00 1.99
C PRO A 30 -28.10 12.31 0.62
N VAL A 31 -26.95 12.30 -0.05
CA VAL A 31 -26.80 11.85 -1.45
C VAL A 31 -26.01 10.56 -1.60
N SER A 32 -25.26 10.14 -0.58
CA SER A 32 -24.28 9.04 -0.71
C SER A 32 -24.82 7.70 -0.21
N THR A 33 -24.60 6.65 -1.00
CA THR A 33 -24.84 5.24 -0.66
C THR A 33 -23.54 4.49 -0.39
N ILE A 34 -22.42 5.20 -0.15
CA ILE A 34 -21.12 4.55 0.06
C ILE A 34 -21.18 3.72 1.34
N SER A 35 -21.16 2.39 1.18
CA SER A 35 -21.01 1.46 2.29
C SER A 35 -19.56 1.48 2.75
N LEU A 36 -19.28 2.18 3.85
CA LEU A 36 -17.98 2.15 4.51
C LEU A 36 -17.94 0.96 5.48
N SER A 37 -16.95 0.10 5.34
CA SER A 37 -16.79 -1.05 6.24
C SER A 37 -16.19 -0.57 7.56
N VAL A 38 -16.97 -0.65 8.64
CA VAL A 38 -16.49 -0.44 10.02
C VAL A 38 -15.63 -1.62 10.50
N SER A 39 -15.64 -2.75 9.77
CA SER A 39 -15.00 -4.01 10.17
C SER A 39 -13.56 -4.20 9.68
N LYS A 40 -13.04 -3.35 8.80
CA LYS A 40 -11.66 -3.43 8.31
C LYS A 40 -10.87 -2.30 8.94
N GLU A 41 -9.79 -2.63 9.63
CA GLU A 41 -8.91 -1.65 10.28
C GLU A 41 -8.16 -0.88 9.19
N ILE A 42 -8.74 0.25 8.76
CA ILE A 42 -8.09 1.19 7.85
C ILE A 42 -6.92 1.81 8.62
N ALA A 43 -5.76 1.92 8.00
CA ALA A 43 -4.59 2.49 8.65
C ALA A 43 -4.57 4.02 8.55
N ILE A 44 -4.01 4.68 9.56
CA ILE A 44 -3.63 6.09 9.45
C ILE A 44 -2.49 6.19 8.42
N SER A 45 -2.68 7.02 7.40
CA SER A 45 -1.67 7.18 6.35
C SER A 45 -0.37 7.75 6.93
N PRO A 46 0.81 7.32 6.43
CA PRO A 46 2.09 7.90 6.83
C PRO A 46 2.15 9.44 6.74
N VAL A 47 1.42 10.05 5.80
CA VAL A 47 1.35 11.51 5.66
C VAL A 47 0.71 12.20 6.87
N PHE A 48 -0.26 11.55 7.53
CA PHE A 48 -0.98 12.08 8.69
C PHE A 48 -0.46 11.56 10.03
N LYS A 49 0.37 10.51 10.02
CA LYS A 49 0.96 9.91 11.22
C LYS A 49 1.65 10.93 12.16
N PRO A 50 2.40 11.94 11.67
CA PRO A 50 2.99 12.96 12.54
C PRO A 50 1.95 13.78 13.32
N TYR A 51 0.79 14.09 12.73
CA TYR A 51 -0.29 14.81 13.41
C TYR A 51 -0.87 13.96 14.54
N TYR A 52 -1.16 12.69 14.25
CA TYR A 52 -1.65 11.73 15.24
C TYR A 52 -0.74 11.61 16.44
N GLN A 53 0.56 11.42 16.19
CA GLN A 53 1.57 11.27 17.24
C GLN A 53 1.74 12.54 18.08
N THR A 54 1.68 13.71 17.45
CA THR A 54 1.89 15.00 18.14
C THR A 54 0.66 15.43 18.94
N ARG A 55 -0.54 15.08 18.48
CA ARG A 55 -1.81 15.56 19.04
C ARG A 55 -2.59 14.52 19.83
N HIS A 56 -2.08 13.29 19.99
CA HIS A 56 -2.79 12.19 20.65
C HIS A 56 -4.22 12.03 20.11
N ALA A 57 -4.35 12.10 18.79
CA ALA A 57 -5.64 12.31 18.12
C ALA A 57 -6.56 11.07 18.09
N ASP A 58 -6.12 9.95 18.67
CA ASP A 58 -6.86 8.69 18.74
C ASP A 58 -8.22 8.86 19.43
N GLY A 59 -8.31 9.76 20.41
CA GLY A 59 -9.56 10.02 21.15
C GLY A 59 -10.44 11.12 20.57
N ASN A 60 -9.98 11.90 19.57
CA ASN A 60 -10.69 13.11 19.12
C ASN A 60 -10.98 13.22 17.61
N LEU A 61 -10.48 12.31 16.78
CA LEU A 61 -10.87 12.17 15.37
C LEU A 61 -11.72 10.92 15.13
N GLY A 62 -11.65 9.94 16.05
CA GLY A 62 -12.18 8.60 15.88
C GLY A 62 -11.40 7.79 14.84
N GLY A 63 -11.91 6.58 14.55
CA GLY A 63 -11.25 5.67 13.62
C GLY A 63 -11.28 6.17 12.15
N PRO A 64 -10.25 5.86 11.34
CA PRO A 64 -10.23 6.19 9.92
C PRO A 64 -11.35 5.52 9.14
N LEU A 65 -11.95 6.28 8.23
CA LEU A 65 -13.05 5.84 7.36
C LEU A 65 -12.59 5.54 5.92
N THR A 66 -11.49 6.15 5.50
CA THR A 66 -10.93 6.00 4.16
C THR A 66 -9.42 5.85 4.24
N ASP A 67 -8.81 5.25 3.21
CA ASP A 67 -7.39 5.51 2.91
C ASP A 67 -7.17 7.00 2.66
N ALA A 68 -5.92 7.48 2.81
CA ALA A 68 -5.56 8.80 2.32
C ALA A 68 -5.47 8.78 0.79
N TYR A 69 -5.98 9.82 0.15
CA TYR A 69 -5.99 9.94 -1.31
C TYR A 69 -5.73 11.37 -1.76
N LEU A 70 -5.31 11.50 -3.02
CA LEU A 70 -5.01 12.78 -3.62
C LEU A 70 -6.29 13.44 -4.14
N ILE A 71 -6.45 14.71 -3.77
CA ILE A 71 -7.40 15.66 -4.37
C ILE A 71 -6.59 16.81 -4.99
N ASP A 72 -7.23 17.68 -5.78
CA ASP A 72 -6.54 18.72 -6.57
C ASP A 72 -5.57 19.58 -5.74
N GLN A 73 -5.85 19.77 -4.44
CA GLN A 73 -5.08 20.65 -3.56
C GLN A 73 -4.05 19.92 -2.67
N GLY A 74 -4.11 18.59 -2.55
CA GLY A 74 -3.25 17.81 -1.64
C GLY A 74 -3.87 16.50 -1.16
N TRP A 75 -3.34 15.95 -0.08
CA TRP A 75 -3.82 14.68 0.49
C TRP A 75 -4.98 14.90 1.45
N LEU A 76 -5.96 14.00 1.41
CA LEU A 76 -7.14 14.01 2.28
C LEU A 76 -7.38 12.62 2.87
N GLN A 77 -7.71 12.55 4.17
CA GLN A 77 -8.19 11.33 4.82
C GLN A 77 -9.37 11.65 5.75
N PHE A 78 -10.44 10.85 5.66
CA PHE A 78 -11.61 10.96 6.54
C PHE A 78 -11.51 10.01 7.73
N PHE A 79 -12.04 10.47 8.86
CA PHE A 79 -12.16 9.79 10.15
C PHE A 79 -13.59 9.89 10.66
N ALA A 80 -13.96 9.11 11.66
CA ALA A 80 -15.35 9.03 12.13
C ALA A 80 -15.94 10.42 12.45
N SER A 81 -15.15 11.27 13.10
CA SER A 81 -15.59 12.58 13.59
C SER A 81 -14.99 13.76 12.84
N ASP A 82 -14.10 13.55 11.86
CA ASP A 82 -13.46 14.67 11.12
C ASP A 82 -12.74 14.23 9.83
N ALA A 83 -12.00 15.13 9.19
CA ALA A 83 -11.05 14.85 8.12
C ALA A 83 -9.77 15.68 8.28
N LEU A 84 -8.63 15.08 7.88
CA LEU A 84 -7.34 15.75 7.83
C LEU A 84 -6.92 15.99 6.39
N PHE A 85 -6.38 17.18 6.13
CA PHE A 85 -5.90 17.61 4.84
C PHE A 85 -4.44 18.08 4.91
N PHE A 86 -3.60 17.60 3.98
CA PHE A 86 -2.21 18.04 3.85
C PHE A 86 -2.00 18.71 2.48
N PRO A 87 -1.74 20.03 2.45
CA PRO A 87 -1.65 20.78 1.19
C PRO A 87 -0.36 20.45 0.42
N GLU A 88 -0.48 20.18 -0.88
CA GLU A 88 0.66 20.10 -1.82
C GLU A 88 0.70 21.29 -2.78
N GLN A 89 -0.44 21.93 -3.04
CA GLN A 89 -0.56 23.09 -3.92
C GLN A 89 -1.23 24.28 -3.22
N GLN A 90 -1.12 25.48 -3.80
CA GLN A 90 -1.87 26.64 -3.31
C GLN A 90 -3.37 26.43 -3.55
N VAL A 91 -4.16 26.61 -2.49
CA VAL A 91 -5.62 26.47 -2.53
C VAL A 91 -6.23 27.72 -3.15
N HIS A 92 -6.87 27.58 -4.31
CA HIS A 92 -7.62 28.65 -4.96
C HIS A 92 -9.12 28.37 -4.90
N SER A 93 -9.90 29.28 -4.33
CA SER A 93 -11.37 29.22 -4.39
C SER A 93 -11.83 29.57 -5.80
N ARG A 94 -12.11 28.56 -6.63
CA ARG A 94 -12.57 28.75 -8.02
C ARG A 94 -13.94 28.15 -8.35
N SER A 95 -14.62 27.48 -7.42
CA SER A 95 -15.96 26.93 -7.67
C SER A 95 -16.93 27.26 -6.53
N LYS A 96 -18.09 27.83 -6.88
CA LYS A 96 -19.19 28.09 -5.93
C LYS A 96 -19.92 26.80 -5.49
N ASN A 97 -19.73 25.69 -6.21
CA ASN A 97 -20.45 24.43 -5.97
C ASN A 97 -19.60 23.37 -5.24
N ASN A 98 -18.33 23.66 -4.92
CA ASN A 98 -17.47 22.77 -4.13
C ASN A 98 -17.16 23.46 -2.80
N ILE A 99 -17.63 22.90 -1.69
CA ILE A 99 -17.43 23.47 -0.35
C ILE A 99 -16.02 23.22 0.19
N LEU A 100 -15.29 22.25 -0.37
CA LEU A 100 -14.02 21.78 0.16
C LEU A 100 -12.92 22.87 0.19
N PRO A 101 -12.72 23.71 -0.85
CA PRO A 101 -11.75 24.82 -0.76
C PRO A 101 -12.06 25.78 0.40
N SER A 102 -13.34 26.06 0.66
CA SER A 102 -13.75 26.90 1.79
C SER A 102 -13.47 26.22 3.13
N LEU A 103 -13.68 24.90 3.24
CA LEU A 103 -13.34 24.13 4.43
C LEU A 103 -11.83 24.10 4.69
N ILE A 104 -11.01 23.96 3.65
CA ILE A 104 -9.56 23.99 3.79
C ILE A 104 -9.10 25.36 4.29
N LEU A 105 -9.67 26.45 3.79
CA LEU A 105 -9.34 27.81 4.23
C LEU A 105 -9.81 28.12 5.66
N ALA A 106 -10.95 27.57 6.07
CA ALA A 106 -11.50 27.73 7.42
C ALA A 106 -10.93 26.74 8.44
N GLY A 107 -10.20 25.71 7.98
CA GLY A 107 -9.70 24.64 8.83
C GLY A 107 -8.58 25.07 9.77
N SER A 108 -8.44 24.31 10.86
CA SER A 108 -7.43 24.56 11.88
C SER A 108 -6.10 23.97 11.44
N LYS A 109 -5.15 24.84 11.05
CA LYS A 109 -3.82 24.42 10.63
C LYS A 109 -2.91 24.17 11.84
N ASP A 110 -2.39 22.96 11.93
CA ASP A 110 -1.35 22.61 12.88
C ASP A 110 -0.01 23.22 12.47
N ALA A 111 0.57 24.04 13.34
CA ALA A 111 1.81 24.75 13.06
C ALA A 111 3.04 23.83 12.94
N ALA A 112 3.04 22.67 13.62
CA ALA A 112 4.19 21.77 13.64
C ALA A 112 4.26 20.90 12.37
N THR A 113 3.11 20.44 11.89
CA THR A 113 3.01 19.48 10.77
C THR A 113 2.51 20.13 9.49
N GLY A 114 1.86 21.29 9.55
CA GLY A 114 1.22 21.95 8.42
C GLY A 114 -0.13 21.32 8.01
N ILE A 115 -0.55 20.24 8.68
CA ILE A 115 -1.81 19.53 8.44
C ILE A 115 -2.98 20.39 8.91
N ILE A 116 -4.08 20.35 8.16
CA ILE A 116 -5.31 21.12 8.39
C ILE A 116 -6.41 20.15 8.81
N ARG A 117 -7.01 20.38 9.98
CA ARG A 117 -8.26 19.72 10.41
C ARG A 117 -9.45 20.47 9.82
N LEU A 118 -10.35 19.77 9.12
CA LEU A 118 -11.44 20.41 8.37
C LEU A 118 -12.66 20.66 9.27
N PRO A 119 -13.36 21.80 9.18
CA PRO A 119 -14.49 22.09 10.07
C PRO A 119 -15.77 21.43 9.57
N LEU A 120 -15.84 20.09 9.62
CA LEU A 120 -16.92 19.30 9.00
C LEU A 120 -18.31 19.57 9.63
N LEU A 121 -18.37 19.80 10.95
CA LEU A 121 -19.61 20.23 11.61
C LEU A 121 -20.17 21.51 11.00
N GLN A 122 -19.32 22.51 10.78
CA GLN A 122 -19.74 23.78 10.18
C GLN A 122 -20.25 23.59 8.75
N ALA A 123 -19.65 22.68 7.98
CA ALA A 123 -20.15 22.30 6.66
C ALA A 123 -21.59 21.73 6.74
N LEU A 124 -21.81 20.78 7.65
CA LEU A 124 -23.11 20.12 7.84
C LEU A 124 -24.20 21.09 8.31
N LEU A 125 -23.86 22.01 9.21
CA LEU A 125 -24.75 23.09 9.63
C LEU A 125 -25.01 24.04 8.45
N THR A 126 -23.99 24.50 7.74
CA THR A 126 -24.14 25.45 6.62
C THR A 126 -25.10 24.97 5.55
N VAL A 127 -25.04 23.70 5.15
CA VAL A 127 -25.94 23.17 4.12
C VAL A 127 -27.27 22.64 4.68
N GLY A 128 -27.43 22.62 5.99
CA GLY A 128 -28.61 22.08 6.66
C GLY A 128 -28.80 20.61 6.34
N SER A 129 -27.79 19.79 6.63
CA SER A 129 -27.85 18.36 6.38
C SER A 129 -29.03 17.70 7.11
N GLN A 130 -29.76 16.84 6.39
CA GLN A 130 -30.81 16.01 6.97
C GLN A 130 -30.30 14.64 7.46
N VAL A 131 -28.98 14.42 7.51
CA VAL A 131 -28.43 13.21 8.14
C VAL A 131 -28.89 13.15 9.61
N PRO A 132 -29.47 12.03 10.06
CA PRO A 132 -29.89 11.85 11.45
C PRO A 132 -28.72 11.80 12.44
N ILE A 133 -28.80 12.62 13.49
CA ILE A 133 -27.87 12.58 14.64
C ILE A 133 -28.36 11.54 15.65
N GLY A 134 -27.47 10.64 16.07
CA GLY A 134 -27.79 9.57 17.03
C GLY A 134 -28.32 8.29 16.38
N GLY A 135 -28.12 8.13 15.06
CA GLY A 135 -28.43 6.91 14.32
C GLY A 135 -29.61 7.06 13.36
N SER A 136 -29.75 6.10 12.45
CA SER A 136 -30.66 6.18 11.29
C SER A 136 -32.15 6.28 11.63
N GLN A 137 -32.55 5.93 12.87
CA GLN A 137 -33.93 6.06 13.37
C GLN A 137 -34.21 7.39 14.06
N SER A 138 -33.21 8.29 14.14
CA SER A 138 -33.39 9.61 14.74
C SER A 138 -34.13 10.54 13.79
N ILE A 139 -35.01 11.37 14.36
CA ILE A 139 -35.65 12.48 13.64
C ILE A 139 -34.92 13.81 13.87
N PHE A 140 -33.87 13.81 14.70
CA PHE A 140 -33.06 14.98 14.99
C PHE A 140 -31.90 15.05 14.01
N THR A 141 -31.76 16.14 13.28
CA THR A 141 -30.75 16.31 12.21
C THR A 141 -29.90 17.56 12.42
N TYR A 142 -28.90 17.77 11.57
CA TYR A 142 -28.11 19.02 11.57
C TYR A 142 -28.96 20.27 11.28
N VAL A 143 -30.11 20.16 10.59
CA VAL A 143 -31.10 21.26 10.51
C VAL A 143 -31.63 21.68 11.89
N ASN A 144 -31.92 20.72 12.78
CA ASN A 144 -32.38 21.04 14.14
C ASN A 144 -31.25 21.67 14.96
N LEU A 145 -30.05 21.11 14.86
CA LEU A 145 -28.87 21.61 15.58
C LEU A 145 -28.52 23.03 15.14
N ARG A 146 -28.57 23.32 13.83
CA ARG A 146 -28.36 24.67 13.27
C ARG A 146 -29.36 25.68 13.79
N LYS A 147 -30.65 25.33 13.82
CA LYS A 147 -31.68 26.23 14.37
C LYS A 147 -31.37 26.63 15.81
N ALA A 148 -30.77 25.74 16.59
CA ALA A 148 -30.41 26.02 17.97
C ALA A 148 -29.19 26.93 18.15
N THR A 149 -28.42 27.22 17.09
CA THR A 149 -27.31 28.19 17.15
C THR A 149 -27.79 29.64 17.13
N ALA A 150 -29.08 29.88 16.84
CA ALA A 150 -29.59 31.23 16.67
C ALA A 150 -29.26 32.09 17.90
N PRO A 151 -28.74 33.33 17.74
CA PRO A 151 -28.28 34.16 18.85
C PRO A 151 -29.36 34.42 19.91
N THR A 152 -30.64 34.25 19.56
CA THR A 152 -31.79 34.34 20.46
C THR A 152 -31.79 33.29 21.58
N PHE A 153 -31.15 32.14 21.36
CA PHE A 153 -31.07 31.05 22.34
C PHE A 153 -29.93 31.20 23.35
N MET A 154 -29.00 32.14 23.14
CA MET A 154 -27.95 32.42 24.13
C MET A 154 -28.58 32.87 25.47
N GLN A 155 -28.04 32.32 26.55
CA GLN A 155 -28.48 32.55 27.92
C GLN A 155 -27.70 33.68 28.57
N ALA A 156 -28.34 34.41 29.50
CA ALA A 156 -27.66 35.43 30.28
C ALA A 156 -26.66 34.79 31.26
N ALA A 157 -25.52 35.46 31.46
CA ALA A 157 -24.56 35.03 32.47
C ALA A 157 -25.22 34.94 33.86
N PRO A 158 -24.95 33.88 34.64
CA PRO A 158 -25.56 33.72 35.94
C PRO A 158 -25.14 34.85 36.89
N THR A 159 -26.13 35.53 37.49
CA THR A 159 -25.88 36.41 38.63
C THR A 159 -25.65 35.56 39.88
N THR A 160 -24.71 35.93 40.73
CA THR A 160 -24.31 35.14 41.92
C THR A 160 -25.53 34.64 42.71
N LYS A 161 -25.65 33.30 42.81
CA LYS A 161 -26.69 32.50 43.51
C LYS A 161 -28.08 32.39 42.82
N SER A 162 -28.14 31.79 41.63
CA SER A 162 -29.37 31.11 41.19
C SER A 162 -29.38 29.66 41.73
N PRO A 163 -30.40 29.22 42.49
CA PRO A 163 -30.52 27.82 42.89
C PRO A 163 -30.74 26.96 41.64
N GLY A 164 -29.83 26.03 41.36
CA GLY A 164 -29.93 25.09 40.22
C GLY A 164 -28.80 25.14 39.19
N THR A 165 -27.91 26.14 39.22
CA THR A 165 -26.79 26.27 38.27
C THR A 165 -25.48 25.62 38.74
N SER A 166 -25.47 24.89 39.86
CA SER A 166 -24.24 24.35 40.46
C SER A 166 -23.58 23.20 39.67
N SER A 167 -24.24 22.68 38.64
CA SER A 167 -23.77 21.59 37.77
C SER A 167 -23.62 22.00 36.29
N LEU A 168 -23.65 23.31 35.99
CA LEU A 168 -23.55 23.84 34.64
C LEU A 168 -22.39 24.84 34.55
N HIS A 169 -21.60 24.76 33.47
CA HIS A 169 -20.46 25.65 33.22
C HIS A 169 -20.84 26.69 32.18
N PHE A 170 -20.83 27.97 32.55
CA PHE A 170 -21.17 29.05 31.63
C PHE A 170 -19.94 29.49 30.82
N VAL A 171 -20.06 29.50 29.49
CA VAL A 171 -19.08 30.05 28.57
C VAL A 171 -19.68 31.27 27.88
N LYS A 172 -18.97 32.40 27.93
CA LYS A 172 -19.38 33.65 27.28
C LYS A 172 -19.34 33.47 25.76
N GLY A 173 -20.43 33.79 25.08
CA GLY A 173 -20.54 33.77 23.61
C GLY A 173 -20.88 35.13 22.99
N GLY A 174 -21.17 36.17 23.78
CA GLY A 174 -21.48 37.49 23.25
C GLY A 174 -22.02 38.50 24.26
N MET A 175 -22.66 39.55 23.75
CA MET A 175 -23.38 40.57 24.52
C MET A 175 -24.76 40.82 23.94
N ARG A 176 -25.79 40.88 24.79
CA ARG A 176 -27.16 41.27 24.41
C ARG A 176 -27.60 42.44 25.28
N ALA A 177 -27.89 43.58 24.66
CA ALA A 177 -28.30 44.81 25.35
C ALA A 177 -27.37 45.19 26.53
N GLY A 178 -26.05 45.09 26.33
CA GLY A 178 -25.04 45.40 27.34
C GLY A 178 -24.82 44.34 28.43
N LYS A 179 -25.52 43.19 28.37
CA LYS A 179 -25.33 42.06 29.30
C LYS A 179 -24.58 40.93 28.62
N VAL A 180 -23.71 40.25 29.38
CA VAL A 180 -23.00 39.05 28.90
C VAL A 180 -24.00 37.93 28.66
N VAL A 181 -23.93 37.34 27.47
CA VAL A 181 -24.69 36.15 27.09
C VAL A 181 -23.75 35.06 26.57
N GLY A 182 -24.21 33.81 26.58
CA GLY A 182 -23.41 32.67 26.17
C GLY A 182 -24.18 31.36 26.31
N HIS A 183 -23.46 30.27 26.53
CA HIS A 183 -24.06 28.94 26.66
C HIS A 183 -23.61 28.21 27.92
N PHE A 184 -24.48 27.33 28.42
CA PHE A 184 -24.14 26.41 29.49
C PHE A 184 -23.70 25.05 28.94
N ILE A 185 -22.65 24.51 29.55
CA ILE A 185 -22.17 23.15 29.30
C ILE A 185 -22.56 22.28 30.50
N PRO A 186 -23.35 21.22 30.32
CA PRO A 186 -23.66 20.26 31.36
C PRO A 186 -22.39 19.64 31.97
N GLN A 187 -22.37 19.39 33.28
CA GLN A 187 -21.22 18.79 33.98
C GLN A 187 -20.68 17.54 33.28
N VAL A 188 -21.57 16.70 32.74
CA VAL A 188 -21.20 15.46 32.05
C VAL A 188 -20.38 15.73 30.78
N PHE A 189 -20.77 16.73 29.99
CA PHE A 189 -20.00 17.18 28.83
C PHE A 189 -18.75 17.93 29.23
N TRP A 190 -18.82 18.75 30.29
CA TRP A 190 -17.66 19.46 30.81
C TRP A 190 -16.55 18.49 31.22
N ASN A 191 -16.89 17.41 31.92
CA ASN A 191 -15.94 16.37 32.29
C ASN A 191 -15.34 15.68 31.07
N TYR A 192 -16.18 15.37 30.07
CA TYR A 192 -15.76 14.71 28.84
C TYR A 192 -14.76 15.55 28.04
N ILE A 193 -15.08 16.82 27.75
CA ILE A 193 -14.20 17.72 26.97
C ILE A 193 -12.95 18.15 27.73
N ASN A 194 -12.90 17.98 29.05
CA ASN A 194 -11.69 18.25 29.82
C ASN A 194 -10.86 16.97 30.09
N SER A 195 -11.31 15.81 29.63
CA SER A 195 -10.51 14.59 29.68
C SER A 195 -9.28 14.74 28.77
N LYS A 196 -8.10 14.34 29.25
CA LYS A 196 -6.86 14.43 28.45
C LYS A 196 -6.85 13.50 27.25
N ASP A 197 -7.59 12.39 27.34
CA ASP A 197 -7.67 11.40 26.26
C ASP A 197 -8.53 11.92 25.10
N ILE A 198 -9.51 12.79 25.40
CA ILE A 198 -10.44 13.36 24.43
C ILE A 198 -9.98 14.75 23.95
N SER A 199 -9.44 15.56 24.86
CA SER A 199 -9.01 16.93 24.58
C SER A 199 -7.60 17.21 25.09
N PRO A 200 -6.58 16.63 24.45
CA PRO A 200 -5.19 16.79 24.86
C PRO A 200 -4.71 18.25 24.76
N ALA A 201 -5.28 19.06 23.86
CA ALA A 201 -4.94 20.48 23.71
C ALA A 201 -5.83 21.43 24.53
N ARG A 202 -6.70 20.85 25.40
CA ARG A 202 -7.77 21.49 26.19
C ARG A 202 -8.98 21.87 25.35
N TRP A 203 -10.15 21.83 25.98
CA TRP A 203 -11.45 21.94 25.31
C TRP A 203 -11.56 23.17 24.40
N ALA A 204 -11.06 24.32 24.86
CA ALA A 204 -11.15 25.57 24.10
C ALA A 204 -10.39 25.53 22.77
N LYS A 205 -9.41 24.62 22.61
CA LYS A 205 -8.64 24.45 21.38
C LYS A 205 -9.13 23.26 20.55
N ASP A 206 -9.58 22.18 21.18
CA ASP A 206 -10.00 20.97 20.46
C ASP A 206 -11.47 21.00 20.03
N PHE A 207 -12.33 21.65 20.82
CA PHE A 207 -13.78 21.81 20.56
C PHE A 207 -14.16 23.25 20.23
N GLY A 208 -13.49 24.23 20.84
CA GLY A 208 -13.84 25.65 20.73
C GLY A 208 -15.05 26.02 21.58
N ASP A 209 -15.54 27.25 21.41
CA ASP A 209 -16.67 27.76 22.19
C ASP A 209 -17.98 27.01 21.85
N PRO A 210 -18.88 26.77 22.82
CA PRO A 210 -20.18 26.18 22.55
C PRO A 210 -21.01 27.08 21.62
N LEU A 211 -21.67 26.46 20.63
CA LEU A 211 -22.58 27.12 19.69
C LEU A 211 -24.05 27.00 20.10
N THR A 212 -24.38 26.01 20.94
CA THR A 212 -25.74 25.73 21.39
C THR A 212 -25.78 25.45 22.89
N GLU A 213 -26.96 25.56 23.49
CA GLU A 213 -27.26 24.78 24.70
C GLU A 213 -27.24 23.28 24.39
N ALA A 214 -27.21 22.45 25.43
CA ALA A 214 -27.45 21.02 25.27
C ALA A 214 -28.93 20.74 24.96
N LEU A 215 -29.19 20.02 23.87
CA LEU A 215 -30.51 19.73 23.34
C LEU A 215 -30.86 18.27 23.58
N SER A 216 -32.02 18.02 24.20
CA SER A 216 -32.51 16.66 24.43
C SER A 216 -33.47 16.21 23.33
N PHE A 217 -33.37 14.94 22.94
CA PHE A 217 -34.28 14.29 22.01
C PHE A 217 -34.33 12.78 22.29
N THR A 218 -35.25 12.05 21.65
CA THR A 218 -35.35 10.59 21.80
C THR A 218 -35.09 9.89 20.48
N VAL A 219 -34.35 8.79 20.51
CA VAL A 219 -34.09 7.93 19.36
C VAL A 219 -34.46 6.48 19.69
N LYS A 220 -34.87 5.71 18.67
CA LYS A 220 -35.15 4.29 18.84
C LYS A 220 -33.90 3.48 18.48
N VAL A 221 -33.27 2.85 19.47
CA VAL A 221 -32.11 1.97 19.31
C VAL A 221 -32.54 0.53 19.59
N ASN A 222 -32.36 -0.38 18.63
CA ASN A 222 -32.70 -1.81 18.77
C ASN A 222 -34.13 -2.09 19.30
N GLY A 223 -35.10 -1.23 18.98
CA GLY A 223 -36.48 -1.39 19.44
C GLY A 223 -36.84 -0.56 20.67
N THR A 224 -35.87 -0.06 21.43
CA THR A 224 -36.06 0.68 22.69
C THR A 224 -35.84 2.18 22.49
N PHE A 225 -36.60 3.01 23.20
CA PHE A 225 -36.38 4.46 23.19
C PHE A 225 -35.24 4.83 24.12
N HIS A 226 -34.29 5.58 23.59
CA HIS A 226 -33.15 6.15 24.30
C HIS A 226 -33.28 7.67 24.36
N HIS A 227 -32.94 8.26 25.51
CA HIS A 227 -32.87 9.69 25.75
C HIS A 227 -31.47 10.17 25.39
N MET A 228 -31.43 11.04 24.39
CA MET A 228 -30.20 11.58 23.84
C MET A 228 -30.04 13.04 24.26
N MET A 229 -28.79 13.47 24.38
CA MET A 229 -28.45 14.87 24.56
C MET A 229 -27.32 15.23 23.60
N VAL A 230 -27.46 16.32 22.85
CA VAL A 230 -26.44 16.81 21.91
C VAL A 230 -26.06 18.25 22.20
N GLN A 231 -24.78 18.60 22.11
CA GLN A 231 -24.32 19.99 22.16
C GLN A 231 -23.29 20.24 21.06
N ALA A 232 -23.45 21.34 20.32
CA ALA A 232 -22.49 21.76 19.31
C ALA A 232 -21.50 22.77 19.87
N PHE A 233 -20.26 22.66 19.41
CA PHE A 233 -19.15 23.57 19.64
C PHE A 233 -18.60 24.05 18.29
N GLU A 234 -17.69 25.02 18.32
CA GLU A 234 -17.13 25.64 17.12
C GLU A 234 -16.51 24.63 16.14
N HIS A 235 -15.82 23.61 16.65
CA HIS A 235 -15.07 22.64 15.84
C HIS A 235 -15.76 21.27 15.75
N ASP A 236 -16.54 20.88 16.76
CA ASP A 236 -17.16 19.55 16.84
C ASP A 236 -18.43 19.57 17.70
N GLY A 237 -19.13 18.44 17.81
CA GLY A 237 -20.26 18.28 18.71
C GLY A 237 -20.15 16.99 19.52
N ILE A 238 -20.93 16.92 20.59
CA ILE A 238 -20.92 15.78 21.51
C ILE A 238 -22.33 15.24 21.63
N LEU A 239 -22.44 13.92 21.61
CA LEU A 239 -23.67 13.18 21.80
C LEU A 239 -23.55 12.28 23.03
N LEU A 240 -24.51 12.40 23.94
CA LEU A 240 -24.70 11.50 25.07
C LEU A 240 -25.94 10.65 24.83
N ASP A 241 -25.79 9.34 25.00
CA ASP A 241 -26.90 8.42 25.22
C ASP A 241 -27.06 8.19 26.73
N GLN A 242 -28.17 8.68 27.29
CA GLN A 242 -28.43 8.62 28.73
C GLN A 242 -28.89 7.23 29.19
N ASP A 243 -29.28 6.36 28.27
CA ASP A 243 -29.79 5.01 28.54
C ASP A 243 -28.76 3.92 28.22
N ALA A 244 -27.75 4.23 27.40
CA ALA A 244 -26.60 3.34 27.17
C ALA A 244 -25.46 3.57 28.17
N ARG A 245 -24.68 2.51 28.42
CA ARG A 245 -23.48 2.56 29.25
C ARG A 245 -22.30 1.92 28.52
N ASP A 246 -21.11 2.44 28.76
CA ASP A 246 -19.87 1.78 28.35
C ASP A 246 -19.57 0.54 29.23
N ALA A 247 -18.50 -0.18 28.90
CA ALA A 247 -18.07 -1.36 29.65
C ALA A 247 -17.73 -1.08 31.13
N SER A 248 -17.49 0.19 31.49
CA SER A 248 -17.20 0.65 32.85
C SER A 248 -18.45 1.13 33.59
N GLY A 249 -19.63 1.05 32.96
CA GLY A 249 -20.88 1.50 33.56
C GLY A 249 -21.09 3.02 33.52
N HIS A 250 -20.27 3.77 32.78
CA HIS A 250 -20.47 5.21 32.59
C HIS A 250 -21.42 5.49 31.42
N PRO A 251 -22.17 6.62 31.44
CA PRO A 251 -23.00 7.03 30.31
C PRO A 251 -22.19 7.11 29.01
N LEU A 252 -22.76 6.61 27.91
CA LEU A 252 -22.06 6.55 26.62
C LEU A 252 -22.03 7.95 25.98
N ILE A 253 -20.85 8.56 25.98
CA ILE A 253 -20.59 9.87 25.37
C ILE A 253 -19.62 9.69 24.22
N GLN A 254 -19.95 10.29 23.08
CA GLN A 254 -19.12 10.25 21.88
C GLN A 254 -19.12 11.61 21.19
N LEU A 255 -18.11 11.83 20.36
CA LEU A 255 -18.15 12.88 19.35
C LEU A 255 -19.26 12.63 18.33
N LEU A 256 -19.73 13.68 17.68
CA LEU A 256 -20.57 13.53 16.51
C LEU A 256 -19.78 12.82 15.41
N ASN A 257 -20.46 12.01 14.61
CA ASN A 257 -19.85 11.28 13.50
C ASN A 257 -19.72 12.19 12.27
N THR A 258 -19.18 13.41 12.44
CA THR A 258 -19.26 14.45 11.41
C THR A 258 -18.51 14.08 10.13
N GLY A 259 -17.49 13.21 10.20
CA GLY A 259 -16.83 12.69 9.00
C GLY A 259 -17.72 11.71 8.21
N MET A 260 -18.37 10.76 8.89
CA MET A 260 -19.37 9.89 8.25
C MET A 260 -20.54 10.70 7.69
N ASP A 261 -21.06 11.63 8.47
CA ASP A 261 -22.24 12.41 8.12
C ASP A 261 -21.94 13.42 7.00
N TYR A 262 -20.70 13.93 6.94
CA TYR A 262 -20.19 14.67 5.79
C TYR A 262 -20.21 13.81 4.53
N ILE A 263 -19.67 12.59 4.59
CA ILE A 263 -19.67 11.67 3.43
C ILE A 263 -21.09 11.32 3.00
N HIS A 264 -22.02 11.11 3.94
CA HIS A 264 -23.44 10.89 3.62
C HIS A 264 -24.09 12.11 2.92
N THR A 265 -23.70 13.32 3.34
CA THR A 265 -24.27 14.58 2.83
C THR A 265 -23.69 15.00 1.48
N PHE A 266 -22.38 14.91 1.32
CA PHE A 266 -21.64 15.49 0.18
C PHE A 266 -21.04 14.43 -0.75
N GLY A 267 -20.94 13.17 -0.31
CA GLY A 267 -20.08 12.18 -0.94
C GLY A 267 -18.59 12.43 -0.64
N LEU A 268 -17.74 11.57 -1.20
CA LEU A 268 -16.29 11.78 -1.15
C LEU A 268 -15.88 12.80 -2.22
N PRO A 269 -14.99 13.75 -1.88
CA PRO A 269 -14.30 14.58 -2.86
C PRO A 269 -13.72 13.78 -4.02
N ALA A 270 -13.72 14.40 -5.21
CA ALA A 270 -13.20 13.78 -6.41
C ALA A 270 -11.70 13.47 -6.26
N VAL A 271 -11.32 12.26 -6.64
CA VAL A 271 -9.93 11.80 -6.66
C VAL A 271 -9.21 12.51 -7.82
N ALA A 272 -8.11 13.20 -7.51
CA ALA A 272 -7.32 13.93 -8.49
C ALA A 272 -6.19 13.06 -9.04
N ILE A 273 -6.53 12.19 -9.98
CA ILE A 273 -5.56 11.41 -10.76
C ILE A 273 -5.67 11.75 -12.24
N HIS A 274 -4.56 11.61 -12.96
CA HIS A 274 -4.51 11.87 -14.39
C HIS A 274 -4.13 10.62 -15.19
N PRO A 275 -4.73 10.38 -16.36
CA PRO A 275 -4.27 9.33 -17.26
C PRO A 275 -2.78 9.50 -17.58
N GLN A 276 -2.07 8.39 -17.75
CA GLN A 276 -0.63 8.32 -18.02
C GLN A 276 0.30 8.82 -16.91
N GLN A 277 -0.25 9.23 -15.77
CA GLN A 277 0.53 9.50 -14.56
C GLN A 277 1.20 8.22 -14.08
N SER A 278 2.49 8.28 -13.77
CA SER A 278 3.23 7.16 -13.21
C SER A 278 2.92 6.97 -11.74
N ILE A 279 2.76 5.72 -11.34
CA ILE A 279 2.74 5.29 -9.94
C ILE A 279 3.58 4.02 -9.78
N TRP A 280 3.98 3.72 -8.55
CA TRP A 280 4.83 2.57 -8.25
C TRP A 280 4.26 1.77 -7.07
N SER A 281 4.36 0.45 -7.12
CA SER A 281 4.07 -0.40 -5.96
C SER A 281 5.06 -0.13 -4.82
N GLN A 282 4.54 -0.06 -3.59
CA GLN A 282 5.34 0.17 -2.37
C GLN A 282 5.66 -1.11 -1.59
N ARG A 283 4.97 -2.21 -1.92
CA ARG A 283 5.05 -3.53 -1.27
C ARG A 283 4.59 -4.59 -2.25
N GLU A 284 4.87 -5.84 -1.91
CA GLU A 284 4.23 -7.01 -2.54
C GLU A 284 2.70 -6.83 -2.53
N THR A 285 2.08 -6.93 -3.70
CA THR A 285 0.64 -6.72 -3.87
C THR A 285 0.09 -7.44 -5.09
N ASP A 286 -1.16 -7.87 -4.96
CA ASP A 286 -1.91 -8.48 -6.05
C ASP A 286 -2.56 -7.43 -6.95
N LEU A 287 -2.73 -7.82 -8.21
CA LEU A 287 -3.49 -7.11 -9.24
C LEU A 287 -4.77 -7.86 -9.55
N PHE A 288 -5.87 -7.12 -9.72
CA PHE A 288 -7.21 -7.69 -9.81
C PHE A 288 -7.91 -7.35 -11.13
N VAL A 289 -8.76 -8.25 -11.62
CA VAL A 289 -9.66 -7.93 -12.77
C VAL A 289 -10.65 -6.82 -12.43
N ALA A 290 -11.09 -6.76 -11.17
CA ALA A 290 -12.08 -5.80 -10.68
C ALA A 290 -11.77 -5.44 -9.22
N PRO A 291 -12.09 -4.22 -8.78
CA PRO A 291 -11.76 -3.76 -7.44
C PRO A 291 -12.56 -4.49 -6.35
N GLY A 292 -11.95 -4.67 -5.17
CA GLY A 292 -12.60 -5.14 -3.94
C GLY A 292 -12.67 -6.66 -3.76
N SER A 293 -13.05 -7.41 -4.80
CA SER A 293 -13.21 -8.89 -4.72
C SER A 293 -12.96 -9.62 -6.04
N GLY A 294 -12.25 -8.99 -6.97
CA GLY A 294 -11.92 -9.59 -8.26
C GLY A 294 -11.01 -10.82 -8.14
N ARG A 295 -10.92 -11.59 -9.22
CA ARG A 295 -9.88 -12.62 -9.38
C ARG A 295 -8.52 -11.93 -9.47
N ILE A 296 -7.51 -12.49 -8.78
CA ILE A 296 -6.11 -12.10 -8.92
C ILE A 296 -5.62 -12.52 -10.31
N ILE A 297 -4.96 -11.63 -11.03
CA ILE A 297 -4.41 -11.93 -12.37
C ILE A 297 -2.89 -11.94 -12.42
N ALA A 298 -2.26 -11.27 -11.46
CA ALA A 298 -0.82 -11.18 -11.34
C ALA A 298 -0.46 -10.66 -9.95
N HIS A 299 0.78 -10.95 -9.57
CA HIS A 299 1.43 -10.40 -8.39
C HIS A 299 2.57 -9.46 -8.82
N VAL A 300 2.76 -8.38 -8.09
CA VAL A 300 3.91 -7.47 -8.27
C VAL A 300 4.60 -7.22 -6.94
N GLY A 301 5.93 -7.16 -6.98
CA GLY A 301 6.72 -6.72 -5.86
C GLY A 301 6.92 -5.22 -5.82
N GLN A 302 7.81 -4.77 -4.94
CA GLN A 302 8.11 -3.35 -4.78
C GLN A 302 8.68 -2.71 -6.05
N LYS A 303 8.47 -1.40 -6.19
CA LYS A 303 9.03 -0.54 -7.25
C LYS A 303 8.49 -0.82 -8.66
N PHE A 304 7.54 -1.74 -8.83
CA PHE A 304 6.95 -2.01 -10.14
C PHE A 304 6.17 -0.77 -10.62
N ALA A 305 6.47 -0.33 -11.83
CA ALA A 305 5.92 0.90 -12.39
C ALA A 305 4.62 0.63 -13.16
N PHE A 306 3.63 1.48 -12.91
CA PHE A 306 2.37 1.50 -13.64
C PHE A 306 2.07 2.88 -14.20
N LYS A 307 1.19 2.90 -15.21
CA LYS A 307 0.52 4.11 -15.67
C LYS A 307 -0.93 4.08 -15.24
N LEU A 308 -1.45 5.19 -14.74
CA LEU A 308 -2.87 5.33 -14.44
C LEU A 308 -3.69 5.42 -15.73
N LEU A 309 -4.83 4.75 -15.78
CA LEU A 309 -5.82 4.91 -16.84
C LEU A 309 -6.75 6.11 -16.59
N GLY A 310 -6.83 6.58 -15.35
CA GLY A 310 -7.67 7.71 -14.92
C GLY A 310 -8.94 7.29 -14.18
N ASP A 311 -9.32 6.01 -14.26
CA ASP A 311 -10.45 5.49 -13.50
C ASP A 311 -10.08 5.18 -12.05
N SER A 312 -10.99 5.51 -11.14
CA SER A 312 -10.89 5.14 -9.72
C SER A 312 -12.24 4.71 -9.15
N ARG A 313 -12.22 3.83 -8.15
CA ARG A 313 -13.43 3.34 -7.48
C ARG A 313 -13.23 3.19 -5.98
N TRP A 314 -14.20 3.64 -5.21
CA TRP A 314 -14.31 3.36 -3.78
C TRP A 314 -15.11 2.08 -3.57
N ILE A 315 -14.52 1.09 -2.90
CA ILE A 315 -15.19 -0.14 -2.48
C ILE A 315 -14.88 -0.34 -1.00
N THR A 316 -15.93 -0.35 -0.17
CA THR A 316 -15.81 -0.64 1.28
C THR A 316 -14.76 0.22 2.01
N GLY A 317 -14.63 1.49 1.64
CA GLY A 317 -13.65 2.42 2.24
C GLY A 317 -12.21 2.32 1.69
N THR A 318 -11.94 1.39 0.77
CA THR A 318 -10.67 1.31 0.03
C THR A 318 -10.81 1.97 -1.33
N LEU A 319 -9.85 2.83 -1.67
CA LEU A 319 -9.73 3.41 -3.01
C LEU A 319 -8.96 2.46 -3.92
N TRP A 320 -9.46 2.27 -5.13
CA TRP A 320 -8.84 1.44 -6.16
C TRP A 320 -8.53 2.28 -7.38
N TYR A 321 -7.36 2.06 -7.97
CA TYR A 321 -6.94 2.67 -9.23
C TYR A 321 -6.95 1.65 -10.36
N HIS A 322 -7.40 2.07 -11.53
CA HIS A 322 -7.20 1.31 -12.76
C HIS A 322 -5.84 1.68 -13.35
N VAL A 323 -4.97 0.68 -13.43
CA VAL A 323 -3.60 0.80 -13.89
C VAL A 323 -3.38 0.04 -15.18
N GLN A 324 -2.36 0.45 -15.92
CA GLN A 324 -1.86 -0.25 -17.09
C GLN A 324 -0.32 -0.36 -17.05
N TRP A 325 0.19 -1.37 -17.73
CA TRP A 325 1.62 -1.56 -18.00
C TRP A 325 1.80 -2.12 -19.41
N THR A 326 2.97 -1.89 -19.98
CA THR A 326 3.31 -2.35 -21.34
C THR A 326 4.19 -3.58 -21.26
N ILE A 327 3.86 -4.56 -22.09
CA ILE A 327 4.68 -5.71 -22.41
C ILE A 327 4.94 -5.74 -23.93
N PRO A 328 5.87 -6.57 -24.42
CA PRO A 328 6.13 -6.71 -25.86
C PRO A 328 4.88 -7.00 -26.70
N GLU A 329 3.96 -7.83 -26.20
CA GLU A 329 2.71 -8.20 -26.90
C GLU A 329 1.62 -7.10 -26.87
N GLY A 330 1.80 -6.02 -26.09
CA GLY A 330 0.83 -4.93 -26.00
C GLY A 330 0.72 -4.31 -24.62
N THR A 331 -0.46 -3.79 -24.30
CA THR A 331 -0.74 -3.14 -23.00
C THR A 331 -1.75 -3.97 -22.22
N ASN A 332 -1.42 -4.25 -20.96
CA ASN A 332 -2.33 -4.90 -20.01
C ASN A 332 -2.86 -3.88 -19.02
N SER A 333 -3.98 -4.21 -18.36
CA SER A 333 -4.54 -3.37 -17.31
C SER A 333 -5.14 -4.19 -16.17
N ALA A 334 -5.18 -3.59 -14.98
CA ALA A 334 -5.69 -4.21 -13.77
C ALA A 334 -6.15 -3.16 -12.75
N TRP A 335 -6.83 -3.61 -11.72
CA TRP A 335 -7.14 -2.82 -10.55
C TRP A 335 -6.15 -3.11 -9.42
N ILE A 336 -5.68 -2.05 -8.78
CA ILE A 336 -4.79 -2.10 -7.62
C ILE A 336 -5.35 -1.20 -6.50
N ALA A 337 -5.19 -1.62 -5.24
CA ALA A 337 -5.56 -0.79 -4.11
C ALA A 337 -4.60 0.41 -4.01
N ALA A 338 -5.16 1.63 -3.89
CA ALA A 338 -4.40 2.87 -3.83
C ALA A 338 -3.40 2.90 -2.67
N VAL A 339 -3.71 2.21 -1.57
CA VAL A 339 -2.85 2.08 -0.39
C VAL A 339 -1.58 1.25 -0.64
N ASN A 340 -1.47 0.56 -1.79
CA ASN A 340 -0.31 -0.25 -2.14
C ASN A 340 0.63 0.46 -3.11
N VAL A 341 0.33 1.69 -3.50
CA VAL A 341 1.07 2.44 -4.51
C VAL A 341 1.47 3.83 -4.04
N THR A 342 2.45 4.40 -4.71
CA THR A 342 2.94 5.77 -4.49
C THR A 342 3.08 6.53 -5.79
N PHE A 343 2.96 7.84 -5.69
CA PHE A 343 3.27 8.79 -6.77
C PHE A 343 4.74 9.23 -6.76
N VAL A 344 5.51 8.82 -5.76
CA VAL A 344 6.95 9.12 -5.64
C VAL A 344 7.74 8.00 -6.29
N ALA A 345 8.55 8.34 -7.29
CA ALA A 345 9.44 7.38 -7.93
C ALA A 345 10.37 6.74 -6.89
N PRO A 346 10.49 5.40 -6.86
CA PRO A 346 11.41 4.73 -5.96
C PRO A 346 12.86 5.03 -6.35
N GLY A 347 13.79 4.78 -5.42
CA GLY A 347 15.21 4.77 -5.72
C GLY A 347 15.59 3.71 -6.76
N PRO A 348 16.82 3.76 -7.29
CA PRO A 348 17.27 2.84 -8.34
C PRO A 348 17.24 1.38 -7.90
N GLY A 349 17.35 0.50 -8.88
CA GLY A 349 17.39 -0.95 -8.72
C GLY A 349 16.17 -1.63 -9.32
N PRO A 350 16.23 -2.96 -9.41
CA PRO A 350 15.23 -3.72 -10.12
C PRO A 350 13.91 -3.80 -9.34
N SER A 351 12.83 -4.08 -10.06
CA SER A 351 11.55 -4.50 -9.48
C SER A 351 11.27 -5.96 -9.80
N SER A 352 10.38 -6.59 -9.04
CA SER A 352 9.96 -7.98 -9.23
C SER A 352 8.47 -8.06 -9.57
N ALA A 353 8.11 -9.10 -10.30
CA ALA A 353 6.73 -9.39 -10.66
C ALA A 353 6.55 -10.87 -10.99
N SER A 354 5.36 -11.40 -10.77
CA SER A 354 5.01 -12.72 -11.31
C SER A 354 5.14 -12.75 -12.84
N LEU A 355 5.44 -13.92 -13.39
CA LEU A 355 5.56 -14.15 -14.83
C LEU A 355 4.31 -13.77 -15.63
N ASN A 356 3.13 -13.78 -15.00
CA ASN A 356 1.88 -13.28 -15.57
C ASN A 356 1.95 -11.79 -15.98
N MET A 357 2.83 -11.01 -15.36
CA MET A 357 3.07 -9.62 -15.74
C MET A 357 3.80 -9.50 -17.07
N LEU A 358 4.65 -10.47 -17.43
CA LEU A 358 5.37 -10.53 -18.69
C LEU A 358 4.52 -11.19 -19.79
N SER A 359 3.91 -12.34 -19.49
CA SER A 359 3.01 -13.07 -20.39
C SER A 359 1.96 -13.86 -19.60
N PRO A 360 0.68 -13.44 -19.63
CA PRO A 360 -0.42 -14.19 -19.02
C PRO A 360 -0.55 -15.62 -19.57
N GLN A 361 -0.20 -15.84 -20.84
CA GLN A 361 -0.23 -17.12 -21.53
C GLN A 361 0.84 -18.06 -20.95
N LEU A 362 2.08 -17.58 -20.83
CA LEU A 362 3.15 -18.35 -20.20
C LEU A 362 2.86 -18.61 -18.72
N GLY A 363 2.34 -17.63 -17.99
CA GLY A 363 1.91 -17.81 -16.60
C GLY A 363 0.80 -18.87 -16.44
N SER A 364 -0.14 -18.93 -17.39
CA SER A 364 -1.20 -19.95 -17.41
C SER A 364 -0.65 -21.35 -17.71
N TYR A 365 0.30 -21.44 -18.65
CA TYR A 365 1.01 -22.68 -18.95
C TYR A 365 1.74 -23.22 -17.70
N LEU A 366 2.53 -22.38 -17.04
CA LEU A 366 3.25 -22.75 -15.82
C LEU A 366 2.29 -23.16 -14.70
N THR A 367 1.18 -22.44 -14.53
CA THR A 367 0.12 -22.81 -13.57
C THR A 367 -0.46 -24.20 -13.85
N SER A 368 -0.53 -24.63 -15.11
CA SER A 368 -1.04 -25.96 -15.46
C SER A 368 -0.08 -27.10 -15.10
N ILE A 369 1.22 -26.80 -14.97
CA ILE A 369 2.28 -27.74 -14.55
C ILE A 369 2.53 -27.66 -13.04
N GLY A 370 2.21 -26.52 -12.42
CA GLY A 370 2.22 -26.36 -10.96
C GLY A 370 3.63 -26.31 -10.38
N THR A 371 3.83 -26.96 -9.24
CA THR A 371 5.09 -26.91 -8.47
C THR A 371 6.26 -27.65 -9.11
N ASN A 372 6.03 -28.37 -10.21
CA ASN A 372 7.04 -29.19 -10.87
C ASN A 372 7.96 -28.38 -11.79
N VAL A 373 7.72 -27.06 -11.88
CA VAL A 373 8.52 -26.12 -12.64
C VAL A 373 8.76 -24.85 -11.82
N GLY A 374 9.98 -24.31 -11.92
CA GLY A 374 10.38 -23.03 -11.36
C GLY A 374 11.12 -22.20 -12.40
N VAL A 375 10.76 -20.92 -12.51
CA VAL A 375 11.30 -20.01 -13.52
C VAL A 375 11.64 -18.68 -12.88
N VAL A 376 12.83 -18.16 -13.18
CA VAL A 376 13.18 -16.76 -12.91
C VAL A 376 13.83 -16.18 -14.16
N ILE A 377 13.41 -14.97 -14.51
CA ILE A 377 13.98 -14.16 -15.58
C ILE A 377 14.37 -12.83 -14.98
N TYR A 378 15.56 -12.36 -15.30
CA TYR A 378 15.98 -10.98 -15.08
C TYR A 378 16.14 -10.30 -16.44
N ASP A 379 15.18 -9.46 -16.82
CA ASP A 379 15.34 -8.50 -17.92
C ASP A 379 16.28 -7.41 -17.44
N VAL A 380 17.56 -7.57 -17.79
CA VAL A 380 18.64 -6.66 -17.38
C VAL A 380 18.45 -5.29 -18.02
N THR A 381 18.02 -5.24 -19.29
CA THR A 381 17.80 -4.00 -20.03
C THR A 381 16.78 -3.10 -19.33
N ARG A 382 15.68 -3.69 -18.84
CA ARG A 382 14.59 -2.93 -18.21
C ARG A 382 14.62 -2.98 -16.68
N GLN A 383 15.55 -3.72 -16.08
CA GLN A 383 15.70 -3.89 -14.63
C GLN A 383 14.45 -4.50 -13.98
N HIS A 384 13.95 -5.60 -14.56
CA HIS A 384 12.78 -6.32 -14.05
C HIS A 384 13.06 -7.81 -13.85
N TYR A 385 12.70 -8.32 -12.68
CA TYR A 385 12.59 -9.76 -12.43
C TYR A 385 11.17 -10.24 -12.72
N TYR A 386 11.05 -11.36 -13.40
CA TYR A 386 9.81 -12.09 -13.60
C TYR A 386 9.95 -13.52 -13.08
N ASP A 387 8.99 -13.98 -12.28
CA ASP A 387 9.14 -15.26 -11.60
C ASP A 387 7.89 -16.14 -11.52
N TYR A 388 8.14 -17.43 -11.34
CA TYR A 388 7.16 -18.46 -11.01
C TYR A 388 7.85 -19.54 -10.17
N ASN A 389 7.34 -19.82 -8.95
CA ASN A 389 7.98 -20.73 -7.98
C ASN A 389 9.49 -20.44 -7.75
N SER A 390 9.87 -19.16 -7.73
CA SER A 390 11.26 -18.67 -7.64
C SER A 390 12.07 -19.25 -6.48
N ASP A 391 11.42 -19.46 -5.33
CA ASP A 391 12.04 -19.93 -4.09
C ASP A 391 11.93 -21.45 -3.88
N SER A 392 11.31 -22.18 -4.82
CA SER A 392 11.20 -23.64 -4.73
C SER A 392 12.56 -24.30 -4.97
N GLN A 393 12.83 -25.40 -4.25
CA GLN A 393 14.08 -26.14 -4.35
C GLN A 393 13.98 -27.22 -5.43
N PHE A 394 14.97 -27.27 -6.32
CA PHE A 394 15.10 -28.26 -7.39
C PHE A 394 16.49 -28.90 -7.38
N ILE A 395 16.61 -30.11 -7.92
CA ILE A 395 17.92 -30.76 -8.08
C ILE A 395 18.76 -29.98 -9.09
N VAL A 396 19.98 -29.60 -8.68
CA VAL A 396 20.88 -28.76 -9.49
C VAL A 396 21.42 -29.49 -10.72
N ALA A 397 21.67 -30.81 -10.62
CA ALA A 397 22.32 -31.62 -11.65
C ALA A 397 23.63 -30.97 -12.16
N SER A 398 23.92 -31.06 -13.47
CA SER A 398 25.14 -30.52 -14.07
C SER A 398 25.25 -28.99 -14.06
N SER A 399 24.20 -28.23 -13.76
CA SER A 399 24.33 -26.78 -13.60
C SER A 399 25.15 -26.39 -12.36
N MET A 400 25.39 -27.33 -11.43
CA MET A 400 26.29 -27.16 -10.28
C MET A 400 27.72 -26.80 -10.69
N LYS A 401 28.10 -27.18 -11.91
CA LYS A 401 29.43 -26.88 -12.47
C LYS A 401 29.69 -25.38 -12.60
N VAL A 402 28.65 -24.55 -12.68
CA VAL A 402 28.78 -23.08 -12.65
C VAL A 402 29.25 -22.60 -11.25
N PRO A 403 28.57 -22.91 -10.13
CA PRO A 403 29.10 -22.67 -8.79
C PRO A 403 30.50 -23.24 -8.53
N ILE A 404 30.80 -24.44 -9.05
CA ILE A 404 32.14 -25.05 -8.93
C ILE A 404 33.20 -24.20 -9.62
N MET A 405 32.96 -23.84 -10.89
CA MET A 405 33.85 -23.00 -11.67
C MET A 405 34.10 -21.66 -10.97
N PHE A 406 33.06 -20.97 -10.50
CA PHE A 406 33.21 -19.69 -9.82
C PHE A 406 33.98 -19.82 -8.49
N THR A 407 33.71 -20.87 -7.72
CA THR A 407 34.44 -21.12 -6.46
C THR A 407 35.92 -21.43 -6.73
N PHE A 408 36.21 -22.16 -7.81
CA PHE A 408 37.57 -22.49 -8.19
C PHE A 408 38.37 -21.26 -8.63
N PHE A 409 37.82 -20.42 -9.51
CA PHE A 409 38.44 -19.16 -9.88
C PHE A 409 38.68 -18.26 -8.65
N ASP A 410 37.68 -18.11 -7.79
CA ASP A 410 37.82 -17.32 -6.55
C ASP A 410 38.95 -17.83 -5.64
N ALA A 411 39.18 -19.14 -5.59
CA ALA A 411 40.26 -19.73 -4.82
C ALA A 411 41.65 -19.45 -5.43
N LEU A 412 41.77 -19.39 -6.75
CA LEU A 412 43.01 -19.03 -7.45
C LEU A 412 43.30 -17.53 -7.34
N GLU A 413 42.28 -16.68 -7.51
CA GLU A 413 42.38 -15.23 -7.37
C GLU A 413 42.90 -14.83 -5.98
N GLN A 414 42.40 -15.50 -4.92
CA GLN A 414 42.88 -15.30 -3.55
C GLN A 414 44.37 -15.64 -3.36
N GLN A 415 44.92 -16.49 -4.21
CA GLN A 415 46.33 -16.87 -4.22
C GLN A 415 47.15 -16.00 -5.20
N GLY A 416 46.52 -15.07 -5.92
CA GLY A 416 47.14 -14.29 -6.99
C GLY A 416 47.59 -15.16 -8.17
N GLN A 417 46.86 -16.24 -8.44
CA GLN A 417 47.14 -17.20 -9.50
C GLN A 417 46.04 -17.20 -10.56
N GLU A 418 46.40 -17.66 -11.74
CA GLU A 418 45.50 -17.94 -12.86
C GLU A 418 45.51 -19.46 -13.10
N PRO A 419 44.45 -20.04 -13.70
CA PRO A 419 44.45 -21.47 -13.99
C PRO A 419 45.57 -21.83 -14.96
N ASN A 420 46.30 -22.91 -14.65
CA ASN A 420 47.30 -23.45 -15.57
C ASN A 420 46.63 -24.22 -16.73
N SER A 421 47.41 -24.69 -17.71
CA SER A 421 46.85 -25.38 -18.89
C SER A 421 46.08 -26.66 -18.57
N GLU A 422 46.44 -27.39 -17.52
CA GLU A 422 45.73 -28.61 -17.10
C GLU A 422 44.39 -28.25 -16.44
N GLN A 423 44.41 -27.28 -15.52
CA GLN A 423 43.20 -26.76 -14.89
C GLN A 423 42.25 -26.13 -15.93
N MET A 424 42.78 -25.43 -16.94
CA MET A 424 41.97 -24.93 -18.05
C MET A 424 41.35 -26.06 -18.87
N ASN A 425 42.07 -27.16 -19.12
CA ASN A 425 41.50 -28.31 -19.81
C ASN A 425 40.36 -28.94 -19.00
N VAL A 426 40.54 -29.10 -17.68
CA VAL A 426 39.51 -29.62 -16.77
C VAL A 426 38.28 -28.69 -16.73
N LEU A 427 38.48 -27.37 -16.67
CA LEU A 427 37.40 -26.38 -16.76
C LEU A 427 36.63 -26.48 -18.08
N THR A 428 37.37 -26.64 -19.19
CA THR A 428 36.82 -26.78 -20.55
C THR A 428 35.93 -28.01 -20.64
N THR A 429 36.46 -29.19 -20.34
CA THR A 429 35.68 -30.45 -20.42
C THR A 429 34.53 -30.47 -19.42
N MET A 430 34.71 -29.89 -18.23
CA MET A 430 33.64 -29.75 -17.25
C MET A 430 32.49 -28.89 -17.80
N ILE A 431 32.77 -27.71 -18.34
CA ILE A 431 31.70 -26.77 -18.72
C ILE A 431 31.15 -27.08 -20.11
N GLU A 432 32.01 -27.20 -21.13
CA GLU A 432 31.61 -27.33 -22.54
C GLU A 432 31.02 -28.71 -22.86
N ASN A 433 31.63 -29.78 -22.33
CA ASN A 433 31.18 -31.16 -22.56
C ASN A 433 30.35 -31.73 -21.39
N SER A 434 30.17 -30.96 -20.32
CA SER A 434 29.47 -31.39 -19.10
C SER A 434 30.09 -32.62 -18.41
N ASP A 435 31.41 -32.84 -18.54
CA ASP A 435 32.12 -34.01 -18.02
C ASP A 435 32.07 -34.08 -16.47
N ASN A 436 31.69 -35.25 -15.95
CA ASN A 436 31.46 -35.44 -14.51
C ASN A 436 32.75 -35.78 -13.74
N ASP A 437 33.73 -36.38 -14.40
CA ASP A 437 35.02 -36.70 -13.79
C ASP A 437 35.81 -35.40 -13.57
N SER A 438 35.81 -34.50 -14.57
CA SER A 438 36.38 -33.15 -14.50
C SER A 438 35.74 -32.31 -13.40
N ALA A 439 34.40 -32.36 -13.27
CA ALA A 439 33.70 -31.70 -12.18
C ALA A 439 34.09 -32.26 -10.81
N SER A 440 34.22 -33.58 -10.71
CA SER A 440 34.59 -34.25 -9.47
C SER A 440 36.04 -33.98 -9.09
N ASP A 441 36.93 -33.86 -10.07
CA ASP A 441 38.32 -33.48 -9.86
C ASP A 441 38.42 -32.08 -9.23
N LEU A 442 37.76 -31.07 -9.82
CA LEU A 442 37.73 -29.73 -9.22
C LEU A 442 37.00 -29.73 -7.86
N TYR A 443 35.85 -30.39 -7.75
CA TYR A 443 35.03 -30.33 -6.54
C TYR A 443 35.66 -31.03 -5.33
N TYR A 444 36.26 -32.21 -5.52
CA TYR A 444 36.79 -33.02 -4.41
C TYR A 444 38.30 -32.89 -4.22
N ASN A 445 39.08 -32.67 -5.28
CA ASN A 445 40.54 -32.69 -5.20
C ASN A 445 41.14 -31.29 -5.11
N GLU A 446 40.64 -30.35 -5.92
CA GLU A 446 41.11 -28.95 -5.90
C GLU A 446 40.34 -28.09 -4.86
N LEU A 447 39.08 -28.45 -4.60
CA LEU A 447 38.22 -27.81 -3.61
C LEU A 447 37.91 -28.76 -2.45
N ASN A 448 37.51 -28.19 -1.31
CA ASN A 448 37.07 -28.95 -0.13
C ASN A 448 35.56 -29.30 -0.22
N GLY A 449 35.11 -29.71 -1.41
CA GLY A 449 33.73 -30.09 -1.69
C GLY A 449 32.68 -29.05 -1.27
N ALA A 450 31.58 -29.56 -0.69
CA ALA A 450 30.41 -28.79 -0.29
C ALA A 450 30.74 -27.58 0.60
N GLN A 451 31.78 -27.70 1.44
CA GLN A 451 32.18 -26.63 2.35
C GLN A 451 32.73 -25.42 1.59
N SER A 452 33.56 -25.64 0.56
CA SER A 452 34.09 -24.54 -0.26
C SER A 452 32.97 -23.81 -0.99
N ILE A 453 32.02 -24.55 -1.59
CA ILE A 453 30.87 -23.95 -2.26
C ILE A 453 30.02 -23.14 -1.27
N THR A 454 29.70 -23.71 -0.11
CA THR A 454 28.92 -23.02 0.93
C THR A 454 29.60 -21.72 1.36
N ASN A 455 30.91 -21.76 1.61
CA ASN A 455 31.69 -20.58 1.99
C ASN A 455 31.69 -19.52 0.88
N TYR A 456 31.82 -19.94 -0.37
CA TYR A 456 31.79 -19.04 -1.52
C TYR A 456 30.43 -18.36 -1.68
N MET A 457 29.34 -19.13 -1.66
CA MET A 457 27.97 -18.60 -1.73
C MET A 457 27.70 -17.57 -0.62
N GLN A 458 28.16 -17.85 0.61
CA GLN A 458 28.10 -16.90 1.73
C GLN A 458 28.94 -15.64 1.48
N LYS A 459 30.16 -15.79 0.97
CA LYS A 459 31.07 -14.67 0.66
C LYS A 459 30.45 -13.70 -0.34
N ILE A 460 29.77 -14.21 -1.36
CA ILE A 460 29.12 -13.39 -2.39
C ILE A 460 27.68 -12.96 -2.04
N GLY A 461 27.19 -13.35 -0.85
CA GLY A 461 25.87 -12.96 -0.36
C GLY A 461 24.69 -13.62 -1.09
N VAL A 462 24.89 -14.79 -1.70
CA VAL A 462 23.85 -15.52 -2.42
C VAL A 462 23.40 -16.73 -1.59
N SER A 463 22.09 -16.85 -1.36
CA SER A 463 21.47 -17.96 -0.63
C SER A 463 20.65 -18.86 -1.57
N GLY A 464 20.20 -20.00 -1.05
CA GLY A 464 19.26 -20.90 -1.73
C GLY A 464 19.90 -22.07 -2.51
N LEU A 465 21.23 -22.20 -2.49
CA LEU A 465 21.94 -23.42 -2.85
C LEU A 465 22.25 -24.22 -1.57
N ASP A 466 21.86 -25.49 -1.54
CA ASP A 466 22.14 -26.46 -0.48
C ASP A 466 23.04 -27.59 -1.03
N PRO A 467 24.37 -27.49 -0.89
CA PRO A 467 25.31 -28.46 -1.42
C PRO A 467 25.18 -29.83 -0.75
N ALA A 468 24.92 -30.87 -1.55
CA ALA A 468 24.93 -32.24 -1.05
C ALA A 468 26.36 -32.67 -0.67
N THR A 469 26.52 -33.32 0.49
CA THR A 469 27.82 -33.63 1.07
C THR A 469 28.72 -34.46 0.15
N ASN A 470 28.16 -35.48 -0.49
CA ASN A 470 28.94 -36.47 -1.25
C ASN A 470 28.48 -36.65 -2.69
N ALA A 471 27.54 -35.83 -3.18
CA ALA A 471 26.96 -36.01 -4.51
C ALA A 471 26.58 -34.65 -5.09
N TRP A 472 27.56 -33.88 -5.56
CA TRP A 472 27.39 -32.48 -5.95
C TRP A 472 26.19 -32.23 -6.89
N GLY A 473 25.89 -33.16 -7.79
CA GLY A 473 24.76 -33.05 -8.74
C GLY A 473 23.38 -33.20 -8.10
N TYR A 474 23.29 -33.76 -6.90
CA TYR A 474 22.05 -33.88 -6.12
C TYR A 474 21.89 -32.77 -5.07
N SER A 475 22.72 -31.73 -5.13
CA SER A 475 22.49 -30.51 -4.37
C SER A 475 21.16 -29.88 -4.78
N MET A 476 20.54 -29.14 -3.87
CA MET A 476 19.28 -28.46 -4.15
C MET A 476 19.54 -26.97 -4.38
N ILE A 477 18.86 -26.37 -5.35
CA ILE A 477 18.99 -24.95 -5.68
C ILE A 477 17.63 -24.33 -6.00
N THR A 478 17.47 -23.03 -5.75
CA THR A 478 16.32 -22.27 -6.27
C THR A 478 16.62 -21.64 -7.65
N PRO A 479 15.62 -21.49 -8.54
CA PRO A 479 15.81 -20.76 -9.79
C PRO A 479 16.33 -19.34 -9.57
N GLN A 480 15.87 -18.66 -8.52
CA GLN A 480 16.33 -17.31 -8.13
C GLN A 480 17.83 -17.30 -7.79
N THR A 481 18.32 -18.31 -7.08
CA THR A 481 19.75 -18.46 -6.75
C THR A 481 20.61 -18.50 -8.01
N MET A 482 20.22 -19.30 -9.01
CA MET A 482 20.98 -19.40 -10.26
C MET A 482 20.97 -18.09 -11.05
N VAL A 483 19.82 -17.39 -11.15
CA VAL A 483 19.78 -16.06 -11.78
C VAL A 483 20.65 -15.05 -11.04
N ASN A 484 20.65 -15.07 -9.71
CA ASN A 484 21.50 -14.17 -8.91
C ASN A 484 23.00 -14.42 -9.18
N LEU A 485 23.43 -15.68 -9.29
CA LEU A 485 24.81 -16.04 -9.63
C LEU A 485 25.21 -15.51 -11.01
N LEU A 486 24.38 -15.75 -12.02
CA LEU A 486 24.61 -15.30 -13.39
C LEU A 486 24.56 -13.77 -13.49
N ALA A 487 23.69 -13.10 -12.72
CA ALA A 487 23.64 -11.65 -12.64
C ALA A 487 24.91 -11.07 -12.04
N LEU A 488 25.47 -11.68 -10.99
CA LEU A 488 26.74 -11.27 -10.42
C LEU A 488 27.92 -11.47 -11.38
N LEU A 489 27.90 -12.57 -12.16
CA LEU A 489 28.85 -12.76 -13.26
C LEU A 489 28.71 -11.64 -14.29
N TYR A 490 27.49 -11.33 -14.73
CA TYR A 490 27.19 -10.27 -15.70
C TYR A 490 27.58 -8.86 -15.21
N GLU A 491 27.43 -8.59 -13.92
CA GLU A 491 27.81 -7.31 -13.33
C GLU A 491 29.32 -7.22 -13.06
N GLY A 492 30.06 -8.33 -13.18
CA GLY A 492 31.49 -8.40 -12.90
C GLY A 492 31.83 -8.20 -11.43
N LYS A 493 30.99 -8.72 -10.53
CA LYS A 493 31.11 -8.52 -9.09
C LYS A 493 31.80 -9.67 -8.35
N ILE A 494 32.00 -10.82 -9.01
CA ILE A 494 32.42 -12.06 -8.35
C ILE A 494 33.71 -12.68 -8.87
N LEU A 495 34.28 -12.16 -9.96
CA LEU A 495 35.53 -12.61 -10.57
C LEU A 495 36.32 -11.41 -11.11
N THR A 496 37.63 -11.57 -11.29
CA THR A 496 38.47 -10.65 -12.04
C THR A 496 37.98 -10.50 -13.47
N SER A 497 38.38 -9.43 -14.17
CA SER A 497 37.98 -9.24 -15.57
C SER A 497 38.48 -10.37 -16.49
N GLN A 498 39.64 -10.97 -16.18
CA GLN A 498 40.23 -12.05 -16.98
C GLN A 498 39.47 -13.37 -16.74
N ASP A 499 39.31 -13.79 -15.49
CA ASP A 499 38.58 -15.02 -15.14
C ASP A 499 37.11 -14.95 -15.55
N ARG A 500 36.51 -13.76 -15.42
CA ARG A 500 35.16 -13.51 -15.96
C ARG A 500 35.10 -13.75 -17.47
N ALA A 501 36.06 -13.24 -18.24
CA ALA A 501 36.09 -13.45 -19.68
C ALA A 501 36.28 -14.93 -20.02
N THR A 502 37.11 -15.65 -19.27
CA THR A 502 37.29 -17.10 -19.37
C THR A 502 35.98 -17.84 -19.08
N ALA A 503 35.29 -17.51 -18.00
CA ALA A 503 34.01 -18.12 -17.63
C ALA A 503 32.93 -17.90 -18.71
N TYR A 504 32.84 -16.70 -19.30
CA TYR A 504 31.98 -16.44 -20.44
C TYR A 504 32.35 -17.30 -21.65
N GLY A 505 33.64 -17.34 -22.02
CA GLY A 505 34.11 -18.15 -23.14
C GLY A 505 33.72 -19.62 -22.99
N LEU A 506 33.90 -20.21 -21.82
CA LEU A 506 33.51 -21.59 -21.53
C LEU A 506 31.99 -21.79 -21.67
N MET A 507 31.19 -20.88 -21.12
CA MET A 507 29.73 -20.97 -21.16
C MET A 507 29.13 -20.65 -22.54
N GLU A 508 29.89 -20.02 -23.43
CA GLU A 508 29.50 -19.71 -24.82
C GLU A 508 29.86 -20.81 -25.82
N ASN A 509 30.75 -21.75 -25.45
CA ASN A 509 31.23 -22.83 -26.32
C ASN A 509 30.72 -24.22 -25.89
N ILE A 510 29.55 -24.27 -25.25
CA ILE A 510 28.87 -25.53 -24.89
C ILE A 510 28.66 -26.41 -26.13
N GLU A 511 28.90 -27.72 -26.04
CA GLU A 511 28.70 -28.63 -27.18
C GLU A 511 27.23 -28.68 -27.65
N PRO A 512 26.96 -28.92 -28.95
CA PRO A 512 25.60 -28.87 -29.49
C PRO A 512 24.58 -29.80 -28.81
N ASP A 513 25.00 -30.96 -28.31
CA ASP A 513 24.14 -31.91 -27.58
C ASP A 513 23.89 -31.50 -26.12
N GLN A 514 24.57 -30.45 -25.65
CA GLN A 514 24.46 -29.86 -24.31
C GLN A 514 23.74 -28.49 -24.34
N GLN A 515 23.17 -28.08 -25.47
CA GLN A 515 22.46 -26.81 -25.66
C GLN A 515 20.94 -27.00 -25.76
N VAL A 516 20.26 -27.21 -24.64
CA VAL A 516 18.79 -27.36 -24.60
C VAL A 516 18.15 -26.13 -23.97
N GLY A 517 17.01 -25.68 -24.48
CA GLY A 517 16.28 -24.57 -23.89
C GLY A 517 16.96 -23.24 -24.20
N VAL A 518 17.78 -22.71 -23.29
CA VAL A 518 18.40 -21.38 -23.48
C VAL A 518 19.27 -21.35 -24.75
N GLY A 519 20.01 -22.42 -25.04
CA GLY A 519 20.91 -22.50 -26.18
C GLY A 519 20.21 -22.64 -27.52
N ASP A 520 19.32 -23.62 -27.65
CA ASP A 520 18.65 -23.95 -28.93
C ASP A 520 17.39 -23.12 -29.22
N THR A 521 16.94 -22.26 -28.28
CA THR A 521 15.81 -21.34 -28.51
C THR A 521 16.19 -19.86 -28.55
N ALA A 522 17.47 -19.54 -28.35
CA ALA A 522 17.92 -18.15 -28.39
C ALA A 522 17.66 -17.52 -29.79
N PRO A 523 17.30 -16.23 -29.84
CA PRO A 523 17.07 -15.55 -31.12
C PRO A 523 18.37 -15.44 -31.93
N ASN A 524 18.23 -15.45 -33.26
CA ASN A 524 19.36 -15.27 -34.17
C ASN A 524 20.12 -13.97 -33.87
N GLY A 525 21.45 -14.06 -33.78
CA GLY A 525 22.33 -12.91 -33.53
C GLY A 525 22.52 -12.56 -32.05
N PHE A 526 21.95 -13.34 -31.14
CA PHE A 526 22.27 -13.27 -29.72
C PHE A 526 23.45 -14.19 -29.37
N THR A 527 24.29 -13.73 -28.44
CA THR A 527 25.29 -14.54 -27.76
C THR A 527 24.65 -15.17 -26.53
N VAL A 528 24.96 -16.44 -26.28
CA VAL A 528 24.39 -17.22 -25.17
C VAL A 528 25.52 -17.79 -24.32
N ALA A 529 25.59 -17.40 -23.06
CA ALA A 529 26.44 -18.03 -22.05
C ALA A 529 25.55 -18.87 -21.12
N MET A 530 25.63 -20.19 -21.19
CA MET A 530 24.66 -21.08 -20.51
C MET A 530 25.30 -22.29 -19.82
N LYS A 531 24.49 -22.98 -19.01
CA LYS A 531 24.74 -24.36 -18.58
C LYS A 531 23.43 -25.07 -18.28
N ASP A 532 23.32 -26.29 -18.80
CA ASP A 532 22.21 -27.20 -18.50
C ASP A 532 22.58 -28.27 -17.48
N GLY A 533 21.56 -28.92 -16.93
CA GLY A 533 21.72 -30.12 -16.13
C GLY A 533 20.50 -31.01 -16.12
N TRP A 534 20.73 -32.33 -16.16
CA TRP A 534 19.72 -33.35 -16.00
C TRP A 534 20.22 -34.52 -15.17
N VAL A 535 19.32 -35.14 -14.42
CA VAL A 535 19.59 -36.36 -13.66
C VAL A 535 18.28 -37.07 -13.32
N ILE A 536 18.34 -38.37 -13.11
CA ILE A 536 17.24 -39.12 -12.50
C ILE A 536 17.28 -38.87 -10.98
N GLY A 537 16.20 -38.33 -10.44
CA GLY A 537 16.04 -38.05 -9.02
C GLY A 537 15.85 -39.31 -8.17
N PRO A 538 15.86 -39.18 -6.84
CA PRO A 538 15.63 -40.30 -5.91
C PRO A 538 14.26 -40.98 -6.05
N ASP A 539 13.31 -40.31 -6.70
CA ASP A 539 11.96 -40.77 -7.03
C ASP A 539 11.88 -41.58 -8.34
N ASN A 540 13.03 -41.80 -9.02
CA ASN A 540 13.14 -42.36 -10.36
C ASN A 540 12.50 -41.51 -11.48
N LEU A 541 12.29 -40.22 -11.24
CA LEU A 541 11.79 -39.27 -12.23
C LEU A 541 12.91 -38.31 -12.65
N TRP A 542 12.74 -37.66 -13.79
CA TRP A 542 13.75 -36.75 -14.33
C TRP A 542 13.64 -35.36 -13.72
N ALA A 543 14.80 -34.83 -13.33
CA ALA A 543 15.03 -33.40 -13.14
C ALA A 543 15.81 -32.88 -14.35
N MET A 544 15.39 -31.74 -14.89
CA MET A 544 16.01 -31.07 -16.04
C MET A 544 16.00 -29.56 -15.80
N ASN A 545 17.11 -28.89 -16.09
CA ASN A 545 17.22 -27.45 -15.99
C ASN A 545 18.05 -26.87 -17.14
N SER A 546 17.75 -25.61 -17.45
CA SER A 546 18.50 -24.78 -18.39
C SER A 546 18.61 -23.37 -17.86
N SER A 547 19.81 -22.83 -17.81
CA SER A 547 20.08 -21.49 -17.27
C SER A 547 21.14 -20.77 -18.09
N GLY A 548 21.00 -19.46 -18.29
CA GLY A 548 21.99 -18.70 -19.02
C GLY A 548 21.73 -17.20 -19.11
N ILE A 549 22.73 -16.52 -19.68
CA ILE A 549 22.76 -15.09 -19.99
C ILE A 549 22.64 -14.97 -21.51
N VAL A 550 21.60 -14.28 -21.98
CA VAL A 550 21.31 -14.11 -23.41
C VAL A 550 21.47 -12.64 -23.75
N MET A 551 22.36 -12.34 -24.71
CA MET A 551 22.84 -10.98 -24.95
C MET A 551 22.81 -10.62 -26.44
N SER A 552 22.33 -9.42 -26.74
CA SER A 552 22.56 -8.74 -28.02
C SER A 552 23.12 -7.33 -27.76
N HIS A 553 23.30 -6.54 -28.82
CA HIS A 553 23.72 -5.15 -28.69
C HIS A 553 22.71 -4.24 -27.97
N LYS A 554 21.45 -4.66 -27.81
CA LYS A 554 20.38 -3.82 -27.24
C LYS A 554 19.63 -4.47 -26.10
N GLU A 555 19.53 -5.79 -26.13
CA GLU A 555 18.72 -6.56 -25.18
C GLU A 555 19.62 -7.53 -24.42
N THR A 556 19.40 -7.64 -23.12
CA THR A 556 20.05 -8.63 -22.28
C THR A 556 19.05 -9.14 -21.26
N TYR A 557 18.93 -10.45 -21.16
CA TYR A 557 18.19 -11.10 -20.09
C TYR A 557 18.95 -12.31 -19.57
N ILE A 558 18.69 -12.65 -18.31
CA ILE A 558 19.21 -13.83 -17.63
C ILE A 558 18.02 -14.69 -17.28
N ILE A 559 18.08 -15.99 -17.56
CA ILE A 559 16.97 -16.89 -17.34
C ILE A 559 17.45 -18.17 -16.67
N SER A 560 16.59 -18.72 -15.81
CA SER A 560 16.77 -20.00 -15.14
C SER A 560 15.43 -20.73 -15.15
N VAL A 561 15.41 -21.93 -15.71
CA VAL A 561 14.25 -22.83 -15.73
C VAL A 561 14.66 -24.15 -15.12
N TYR A 562 13.96 -24.57 -14.06
CA TYR A 562 14.13 -25.86 -13.41
C TYR A 562 12.83 -26.66 -13.49
N THR A 563 12.97 -27.95 -13.74
CA THR A 563 11.87 -28.91 -13.76
C THR A 563 12.23 -30.12 -12.90
N GLN A 564 11.21 -30.77 -12.34
CA GLN A 564 11.34 -32.01 -11.57
C GLN A 564 10.14 -32.91 -11.80
N GLU A 565 10.22 -34.15 -11.33
CA GLU A 565 9.13 -35.14 -11.43
C GLU A 565 8.67 -35.42 -12.88
N GLN A 566 9.58 -35.32 -13.85
CA GLN A 566 9.27 -35.59 -15.26
C GLN A 566 9.36 -37.09 -15.56
N LEU A 567 8.43 -37.62 -16.36
CA LEU A 567 8.40 -39.07 -16.68
C LEU A 567 9.56 -39.48 -17.60
N SER A 568 10.03 -38.56 -18.44
CA SER A 568 11.19 -38.73 -19.30
C SER A 568 12.05 -37.45 -19.34
N LEU A 569 13.30 -37.59 -19.81
CA LEU A 569 14.15 -36.43 -20.07
C LEU A 569 13.52 -35.52 -21.13
N ASP A 570 12.95 -36.11 -22.18
CA ASP A 570 12.33 -35.38 -23.29
C ASP A 570 11.19 -34.47 -22.79
N ASP A 571 10.36 -34.94 -21.86
CA ASP A 571 9.31 -34.10 -21.25
C ASP A 571 9.90 -32.85 -20.58
N GLY A 572 10.99 -33.03 -19.82
CA GLY A 572 11.70 -31.91 -19.19
C GLY A 572 12.33 -30.96 -20.22
N GLN A 573 12.90 -31.50 -21.29
CA GLN A 573 13.47 -30.71 -22.39
C GLN A 573 12.39 -29.88 -23.12
N GLU A 574 11.22 -30.47 -23.36
CA GLU A 574 10.09 -29.77 -23.98
C GLU A 574 9.60 -28.60 -23.11
N ILE A 575 9.51 -28.79 -21.79
CA ILE A 575 9.13 -27.72 -20.87
C ILE A 575 10.13 -26.56 -20.91
N VAL A 576 11.43 -26.84 -20.76
CA VAL A 576 12.45 -25.77 -20.77
C VAL A 576 12.50 -25.05 -22.12
N ARG A 577 12.38 -25.77 -23.25
CA ARG A 577 12.31 -25.17 -24.59
C ARG A 577 11.07 -24.28 -24.76
N HIS A 578 9.91 -24.73 -24.29
CA HIS A 578 8.69 -23.92 -24.36
C HIS A 578 8.84 -22.61 -23.58
N VAL A 579 9.37 -22.66 -22.36
CA VAL A 579 9.59 -21.47 -21.54
C VAL A 579 10.64 -20.56 -22.18
N CYS A 580 11.82 -21.08 -22.52
CA CYS A 580 12.91 -20.28 -23.08
C CYS A 580 12.55 -19.63 -24.42
N SER A 581 11.89 -20.36 -25.33
CA SER A 581 11.44 -19.80 -26.62
C SER A 581 10.37 -18.72 -26.44
N SER A 582 9.45 -18.90 -25.48
CA SER A 582 8.44 -17.88 -25.16
C SER A 582 9.12 -16.61 -24.65
N VAL A 583 10.07 -16.72 -23.73
CA VAL A 583 10.82 -15.57 -23.20
C VAL A 583 11.66 -14.90 -24.27
N ALA A 584 12.36 -15.68 -25.11
CA ALA A 584 13.12 -15.17 -26.24
C ALA A 584 12.24 -14.36 -27.19
N SER A 585 11.01 -14.80 -27.48
CA SER A 585 10.08 -14.05 -28.34
C SER A 585 9.61 -12.71 -27.75
N LEU A 586 9.68 -12.57 -26.42
CA LEU A 586 9.23 -11.38 -25.69
C LEU A 586 10.38 -10.39 -25.47
N LEU A 587 11.57 -10.88 -25.11
CA LEU A 587 12.68 -10.04 -24.65
C LEU A 587 13.79 -9.80 -25.70
N ALA A 588 13.61 -10.26 -26.93
CA ALA A 588 14.60 -10.14 -28.01
C ALA A 588 14.41 -8.95 -28.96
#